data_AF-E8X3J9-F1
#
_entry.id   AF-E8X3J9-F1
#
_cell.length_a   1.000
_cell.length_b   1.000
_cell.length_c   1.000
_cell.angle_alpha   90.00
_cell.angle_beta   90.00
_cell.angle_gamma   90.00
#
_symmetry.space_group_name_H-M   'P 1'
#
loop_
_entity.id
_entity.type
_entity.pdbx_description
1 polymer ?
#
loop_
_entity_poly.entity_id
_entity_poly.type
_entity_poly.pdbx_seq_one_letter_code
_entity_poly.pdbx_strand_id
1 'polypeptide(L)'
;MTFNSVVTDIRLESRTGLVGTWLMSLDHTEFLPGSTGILEAVTRSGTRLEIPVTSVITDDDGVTWHVVEKPLAAGTDVTGRTG
;
A
#
# COMPACT_ATOMS: atom_id res chain seq x y z
N MET A 1 13.58 -1.09 -6.72
CA MET A 1 14.16 -2.09 -5.77
C MET A 1 13.02 -2.94 -5.24
N THR A 2 13.28 -4.07 -4.56
CA THR A 2 12.22 -4.92 -4.01
C THR A 2 12.42 -5.21 -2.54
N PHE A 3 11.36 -5.11 -1.74
CA PHE A 3 11.39 -5.37 -0.30
C PHE A 3 10.15 -6.17 0.13
N ASN A 4 10.20 -6.80 1.30
CA ASN A 4 9.05 -7.48 1.90
C ASN A 4 8.56 -6.70 3.11
N SER A 5 7.25 -6.73 3.36
CA SER A 5 6.61 -6.02 4.45
C SER A 5 5.22 -6.61 4.76
N VAL A 6 4.62 -6.17 5.87
CA VAL A 6 3.25 -6.49 6.26
C VAL A 6 2.42 -5.20 6.33
N VAL A 7 1.18 -5.26 5.84
CA VAL A 7 0.22 -4.17 6.00
C VAL A 7 -0.12 -3.99 7.47
N THR A 8 0.08 -2.79 8.00
CA THR A 8 -0.18 -2.49 9.42
C THR A 8 -1.53 -1.83 9.65
N ASP A 9 -1.94 -0.92 8.77
CA ASP A 9 -3.22 -0.22 8.89
C ASP A 9 -3.76 0.23 7.53
N ILE A 10 -5.08 0.45 7.47
CA ILE A 10 -5.77 1.01 6.31
C ILE A 10 -6.78 2.08 6.71
N ARG A 11 -6.83 3.15 5.92
CA ARG A 11 -7.75 4.26 6.12
C ARG A 11 -8.36 4.70 4.80
N LEU A 12 -9.67 4.92 4.77
CA LEU A 12 -10.31 5.58 3.63
C LEU A 12 -9.96 7.07 3.67
N GLU A 13 -9.28 7.56 2.64
CA GLU A 13 -8.98 8.99 2.50
C GLU A 13 -10.17 9.73 1.90
N SER A 14 -10.66 9.24 0.76
CA SER A 14 -11.78 9.82 0.05
C SER A 14 -12.49 8.78 -0.81
N ARG A 15 -13.70 9.11 -1.27
CA ARG A 15 -14.45 8.27 -2.20
C ARG A 15 -15.14 9.13 -3.24
N THR A 16 -14.96 8.78 -4.49
CA THR A 16 -15.64 9.40 -5.63
C THR A 16 -16.47 8.34 -6.35
N GLY A 17 -17.78 8.35 -6.12
CA GLY A 17 -18.67 7.30 -6.61
C GLY A 17 -18.32 5.94 -6.01
N LEU A 18 -17.96 4.99 -6.88
CA LEU A 18 -17.56 3.63 -6.48
C LEU A 18 -16.06 3.46 -6.24
N VAL A 19 -15.25 4.46 -6.60
CA VAL A 19 -13.79 4.41 -6.45
C VAL A 19 -13.41 5.06 -5.12
N GLY A 20 -12.70 4.33 -4.28
CA GLY A 20 -12.13 4.84 -3.03
C GLY A 20 -10.64 5.08 -3.17
N THR A 21 -10.17 6.19 -2.63
CA THR A 21 -8.75 6.41 -2.38
C THR A 21 -8.45 6.00 -0.95
N TRP A 22 -7.51 5.08 -0.79
CA TRP A 22 -7.16 4.49 0.50
C TRP A 22 -5.71 4.76 0.82
N LEU A 23 -5.45 5.00 2.10
CA LEU A 23 -4.12 5.03 2.68
C LEU A 23 -3.84 3.67 3.31
N MET A 24 -2.67 3.12 3.03
CA MET A 24 -2.20 1.85 3.56
C MET A 24 -0.80 2.00 4.15
N SER A 25 -0.64 1.70 5.44
CA SER A 25 0.67 1.74 6.10
C SER A 25 1.29 0.34 6.13
N LEU A 26 2.62 0.33 6.21
CA LEU A 26 3.46 -0.85 6.19
C LEU A 26 4.38 -0.83 7.42
N ASP A 27 4.73 -2.00 7.95
CA ASP A 27 5.69 -2.12 9.06
C ASP A 27 7.12 -1.67 8.68
N HIS A 28 7.44 -1.75 7.38
CA HIS A 28 8.66 -1.28 6.77
C HIS A 28 8.41 -0.93 5.30
N THR A 29 9.08 0.10 4.78
CA THR A 29 8.96 0.46 3.35
C THR A 29 10.25 1.07 2.82
N GLU A 30 10.55 0.78 1.55
CA GLU A 30 11.58 1.48 0.79
C GLU A 30 10.99 2.57 -0.13
N PHE A 31 9.66 2.74 -0.16
CA PHE A 31 9.07 3.87 -0.87
C PHE A 31 9.42 5.17 -0.14
N LEU A 32 9.78 6.20 -0.92
CA LEU A 32 9.98 7.54 -0.42
C LEU A 32 8.71 8.38 -0.68
N PRO A 33 8.50 9.49 0.03
CA PRO A 33 7.41 10.41 -0.28
C PRO A 33 7.43 10.82 -1.76
N GLY A 34 6.27 10.69 -2.43
CA GLY A 34 6.10 10.93 -3.85
C GLY A 34 6.47 9.75 -4.78
N SER A 35 7.00 8.63 -4.25
CA SER A 35 7.27 7.43 -5.05
C SER A 35 5.98 6.79 -5.58
N THR A 36 6.12 6.09 -6.70
CA THR A 36 5.08 5.20 -7.26
C THR A 36 5.64 3.78 -7.40
N GLY A 37 4.76 2.80 -7.55
CA GLY A 37 5.19 1.40 -7.72
C GLY A 37 4.07 0.41 -7.48
N ILE A 38 4.43 -0.81 -7.08
CA ILE A 38 3.48 -1.91 -6.91
C ILE A 38 3.73 -2.61 -5.59
N LEU A 39 2.66 -2.93 -4.86
CA LEU A 39 2.65 -3.90 -3.78
C LEU A 39 2.01 -5.18 -4.29
N GLU A 40 2.71 -6.30 -4.17
CA GLU A 40 2.22 -7.61 -4.57
C GLU A 40 1.85 -8.43 -3.34
N ALA A 41 0.68 -9.07 -3.34
CA ALA A 41 0.29 -10.03 -2.32
C ALA A 41 -0.10 -11.36 -2.96
N VAL A 42 0.06 -12.46 -2.23
CA VAL A 42 -0.41 -13.78 -2.65
C VAL A 42 -1.55 -14.19 -1.72
N THR A 43 -2.72 -14.44 -2.27
CA THR A 43 -3.87 -14.91 -1.48
C THR A 43 -3.62 -16.35 -1.01
N ARG A 44 -4.43 -16.81 -0.03
CA ARG A 44 -4.40 -18.22 0.40
C ARG A 44 -4.66 -19.23 -0.73
N SER A 45 -5.35 -18.82 -1.80
CA SER A 45 -5.59 -19.63 -2.99
C SER A 45 -4.44 -19.63 -4.00
N GLY A 46 -3.35 -18.89 -3.74
CA GLY A 46 -2.22 -18.73 -4.64
C GLY A 46 -2.42 -17.67 -5.73
N THR A 47 -3.52 -16.91 -5.68
CA THR A 47 -3.75 -15.82 -6.62
C THR A 47 -2.84 -14.65 -6.28
N ARG A 48 -2.08 -14.16 -7.26
CA ARG A 48 -1.26 -12.95 -7.10
C ARG A 48 -2.12 -11.71 -7.34
N LEU A 49 -2.11 -10.80 -6.39
CA LEU A 49 -2.73 -9.49 -6.47
C LEU A 49 -1.62 -8.47 -6.65
N GLU A 50 -1.76 -7.59 -7.64
CA GLU A 50 -0.90 -6.42 -7.81
C GLU A 50 -1.70 -5.17 -7.45
N ILE A 51 -1.21 -4.41 -6.49
CA ILE A 51 -1.83 -3.19 -5.98
C ILE A 51 -0.95 -2.01 -6.37
N PRO A 52 -1.39 -1.17 -7.33
CA PRO A 52 -0.64 0.03 -7.69
C PRO A 52 -0.60 1.02 -6.53
N VAL A 53 0.61 1.47 -6.19
CA VAL A 53 0.85 2.61 -5.31
C VAL A 53 0.96 3.85 -6.19
N THR A 54 -0.02 4.74 -6.09
CA THR A 54 -0.13 5.93 -6.94
C THR A 54 0.61 7.14 -6.36
N SER A 55 0.85 7.15 -5.05
CA SER A 55 1.66 8.11 -4.34
C SER A 55 2.02 7.57 -2.96
N VAL A 56 3.04 8.15 -2.33
CA VAL A 56 3.39 7.91 -0.93
C VAL A 56 3.47 9.24 -0.21
N ILE A 57 2.84 9.32 0.96
CA ILE A 57 2.80 10.50 1.81
C ILE A 57 3.23 10.15 3.22
N THR A 58 3.73 11.12 3.95
CA THR A 58 4.00 11.00 5.39
C THR A 58 3.11 11.99 6.11
N ASP A 59 2.42 11.55 7.15
CA ASP A 59 1.61 12.44 7.98
C ASP A 59 2.43 13.13 9.08
N ASP A 60 1.77 13.98 9.86
CA ASP A 60 2.41 14.77 10.92
C ASP A 60 2.97 13.90 12.06
N ASP A 61 2.47 12.67 12.22
CA ASP A 61 2.95 11.68 13.19
C ASP A 61 4.15 10.86 12.67
N GLY A 62 4.56 11.11 11.42
CA GLY A 62 5.67 10.42 10.76
C GLY A 62 5.29 9.06 10.17
N VAL A 63 3.99 8.73 10.11
CA VAL A 63 3.53 7.47 9.52
C VAL A 63 3.57 7.59 8.01
N THR A 64 4.19 6.59 7.37
CA THR A 64 4.23 6.52 5.91
C THR A 64 3.01 5.78 5.37
N TRP A 65 2.26 6.47 4.51
CA TRP A 65 1.03 6.01 3.91
C TRP A 65 1.19 5.84 2.40
N HIS A 66 0.81 4.67 1.90
CA HIS A 66 0.77 4.34 0.48
C HIS A 66 -0.65 4.57 -0.03
N VAL A 67 -0.78 5.42 -1.05
CA VAL A 67 -2.06 5.74 -1.67
C VAL A 67 -2.40 4.67 -2.70
N VAL A 68 -3.55 4.00 -2.52
CA VAL A 68 -4.01 2.89 -3.35
C VAL A 68 -5.53 2.94 -3.58
N GLU A 69 -6.01 2.37 -4.69
CA GLU A 69 -7.46 2.28 -4.94
C GLU A 69 -8.12 1.07 -4.26
N LYS A 70 -7.33 -0.01 -4.06
CA LYS A 70 -7.80 -1.28 -3.52
C LYS A 70 -6.89 -1.70 -2.37
N PRO A 71 -7.26 -1.42 -1.11
CA PRO A 71 -6.42 -1.73 0.03
C PRO A 71 -6.36 -3.24 0.25
N LEU A 72 -5.24 -3.70 0.79
CA LEU A 72 -5.12 -5.03 1.37
C LEU A 72 -5.42 -4.94 2.87
N ALA A 73 -5.96 -6.00 3.46
CA ALA A 73 -6.26 -5.99 4.89
C ALA A 73 -4.97 -5.92 5.72
N ALA A 74 -5.04 -5.30 6.90
CA ALA A 74 -3.96 -5.38 7.88
C ALA A 74 -3.59 -6.83 8.20
N GLY A 75 -2.30 -7.10 8.37
CA GLY A 75 -1.71 -8.43 8.50
C GLY A 75 -1.47 -9.15 7.17
N THR A 76 -1.70 -8.51 6.02
CA THR A 76 -1.37 -9.10 4.70
C THR A 76 0.11 -8.93 4.40
N ASP A 77 0.81 -10.03 4.12
CA ASP A 77 2.19 -10.02 3.61
C ASP A 77 2.23 -9.47 2.18
N VAL A 78 3.18 -8.56 1.93
CA VAL A 78 3.40 -7.95 0.62
C VAL A 78 4.87 -7.95 0.22
N THR A 79 5.10 -8.02 -1.09
CA THR A 79 6.38 -7.67 -1.70
C THR A 79 6.22 -6.34 -2.44
N GLY A 80 6.94 -5.31 -2.01
CA GLY A 80 6.96 -4.02 -2.66
C GLY A 80 8.00 -3.95 -3.78
N ARG A 81 7.63 -3.26 -4.87
CA ARG A 81 8.51 -2.91 -5.98
C ARG A 81 8.45 -1.41 -6.20
N THR A 82 9.54 -0.72 -5.90
CA THR A 82 9.68 0.73 -6.13
C THR A 82 10.08 1.00 -7.58
N GLY A 83 9.39 1.95 -8.22
CA GLY A 83 9.68 2.47 -9.56
C GLY A 83 10.60 3.67 -9.55
#